data_AF-A0A7W0J6T4-F1
#
_entry.id   AF-A0A7W0J6T4-F1
#
_cell.length_a   1.000
_cell.length_b   1.000
_cell.length_c   1.000
_cell.angle_alpha   90.00
_cell.angle_beta   90.00
_cell.angle_gamma   90.00
#
_symmetry.space_group_name_H-M   'P 1'
#
loop_
_entity.id
_entity.type
_entity.pdbx_description
1 polymer ?
#
loop_
_entity_poly.entity_id
_entity_poly.type
_entity_poly.pdbx_seq_one_letter_code
_entity_poly.pdbx_strand_id
1 'polypeptide(L)'
;MKKINIGYIQWLLVSVGFVLLWGVVTSTVGKNFSEQKELLLSTEVTLVSSRANTILKTYELFSRYIFSDVVEHPGVLEIISKANSADEGEKEILRKELYRLLENDYEEMQKYDFRQLHFQLPMGESFLRFHSPENFGDNLYEYRDSIRIVNDEQRYISGFEEGRVNNGYRFMYPVFYADKFVGSVEVSVSMATIIKTLSGLYPNIDNYFIIKKSIVDKSALNDNLDYYETSFFSEEYYFDKKVNELTLAGNGLLSEGDFQLIL
;
A
#
# COMPACT_ATOMS: atom_id res chain seq x y z
N MET A 1 28.24 -60.01 48.52
CA MET A 1 27.53 -58.73 48.24
C MET A 1 28.51 -57.58 48.40
N LYS A 2 28.89 -56.88 47.32
CA LYS A 2 29.72 -55.67 47.41
C LYS A 2 28.88 -54.57 48.07
N LYS A 3 29.30 -54.05 49.23
CA LYS A 3 28.68 -52.86 49.83
C LYS A 3 28.93 -51.68 48.90
N ILE A 4 27.86 -51.11 48.33
CA ILE A 4 27.94 -49.85 47.58
C ILE A 4 28.40 -48.79 48.58
N ASN A 5 29.50 -48.10 48.27
CA ASN A 5 30.02 -47.05 49.13
C ASN A 5 29.08 -45.84 49.04
N ILE A 6 28.52 -45.45 50.18
CA ILE A 6 27.55 -44.37 50.38
C ILE A 6 28.03 -43.06 49.76
N GLY A 7 29.35 -42.81 49.74
CA GLY A 7 29.92 -41.64 49.08
C GLY A 7 29.64 -41.56 47.58
N TYR A 8 29.62 -42.69 46.86
CA TYR A 8 29.28 -42.68 45.43
C TYR A 8 27.81 -42.32 45.16
N ILE A 9 26.90 -42.75 46.04
CA ILE A 9 25.47 -42.41 45.92
C ILE A 9 25.28 -40.89 46.15
N GLN A 10 25.98 -40.31 47.11
CA GLN A 10 25.95 -38.86 47.37
C GLN A 10 26.47 -38.06 46.17
N TRP A 11 27.61 -38.45 45.58
CA TRP A 11 28.14 -37.82 44.38
C TRP A 11 27.20 -37.93 43.19
N LEU A 12 26.56 -39.10 42.99
CA LEU A 12 25.58 -39.30 41.93
C LEU A 12 24.37 -38.35 42.09
N LEU A 13 23.83 -38.23 43.30
CA LEU A 13 22.70 -37.33 43.57
C LEU A 13 23.06 -35.86 43.33
N VAL A 14 24.27 -35.43 43.72
CA VAL A 14 24.77 -34.08 43.44
C VAL A 14 24.90 -33.84 41.94
N SER A 15 25.45 -34.79 41.19
CA SER A 15 25.55 -34.68 39.72
C SER A 15 24.18 -34.60 39.05
N VAL A 16 23.21 -35.42 39.47
CA VAL A 16 21.83 -35.34 38.96
C VAL A 16 21.20 -33.99 39.28
N GLY A 17 21.36 -33.49 40.51
CA GLY A 17 20.89 -32.17 40.90
C GLY A 17 21.50 -31.05 40.06
N PHE A 18 22.79 -31.15 39.75
CA PHE A 18 23.49 -30.20 38.87
C PHE A 18 22.95 -30.24 37.44
N VAL A 19 22.71 -31.43 36.88
CA VAL A 19 22.12 -31.57 35.53
C VAL A 19 20.70 -31.01 35.48
N LEU A 20 19.88 -31.25 36.51
CA LEU A 20 18.53 -30.68 36.59
C LEU A 20 18.58 -29.15 36.72
N LEU A 21 19.44 -28.62 37.58
CA LEU A 21 19.64 -27.19 37.72
C LEU A 21 20.09 -26.57 36.39
N TRP A 22 21.03 -27.21 35.70
CA TRP A 22 21.51 -26.75 34.40
C TRP A 22 20.39 -26.77 33.36
N GLY A 23 19.56 -27.81 33.32
CA GLY A 23 18.37 -27.87 32.45
C GLY A 23 17.36 -26.75 32.74
N VAL A 24 17.14 -26.39 34.00
CA VAL A 24 16.28 -25.26 34.38
C VAL A 24 16.90 -23.93 33.93
N VAL A 25 18.20 -23.74 34.13
CA VAL A 25 18.91 -22.52 33.70
C VAL A 25 18.86 -22.38 32.18
N THR A 26 19.20 -23.44 31.42
CA THR A 26 19.16 -23.38 29.95
C THR A 26 17.75 -23.16 29.42
N SER A 27 16.74 -23.80 30.02
CA SER A 27 15.34 -23.56 29.67
C SER A 27 14.91 -22.12 29.93
N THR A 28 15.30 -21.55 31.08
CA THR A 28 14.96 -20.16 31.46
C THR A 28 15.64 -19.16 30.52
N VAL A 29 16.94 -19.35 30.24
CA VAL A 29 17.69 -18.53 29.29
C VAL A 29 17.10 -18.63 27.89
N GLY A 30 16.74 -19.84 27.44
CA GLY A 30 16.12 -20.08 26.14
C GLY A 30 14.77 -19.39 26.00
N LYS A 31 13.91 -19.47 27.02
CA LYS A 31 12.63 -18.75 27.06
C LYS A 31 12.82 -17.24 26.99
N ASN A 32 13.65 -16.69 27.87
CA ASN A 32 13.92 -15.25 27.90
C ASN A 32 14.54 -14.76 26.58
N PHE A 33 15.40 -15.54 25.94
CA PHE A 33 15.93 -15.21 24.61
C PHE A 33 14.83 -15.18 23.54
N SER A 34 13.94 -16.18 23.54
CA SER A 34 12.80 -16.22 22.61
C SER A 34 11.85 -15.04 22.82
N GLU A 35 11.52 -14.73 24.08
CA GLU A 35 10.66 -13.61 24.45
C GLU A 35 11.28 -12.27 24.04
N GLN A 36 12.58 -12.07 24.29
CA GLN A 36 13.28 -10.85 23.86
C GLN A 36 13.34 -10.71 22.34
N LYS A 37 13.54 -11.81 21.62
CA LYS A 37 13.51 -11.82 20.16
C LYS A 37 12.13 -11.45 19.62
N GLU A 38 11.06 -12.05 20.15
CA GLU A 38 9.68 -11.72 19.76
C GLU A 38 9.32 -10.27 20.09
N LEU A 39 9.74 -9.78 21.26
CA LEU A 39 9.56 -8.39 21.66
C LEU A 39 10.26 -7.43 20.69
N LEU A 40 11.52 -7.71 20.33
CA LEU A 40 12.26 -6.91 19.37
C LEU A 40 11.58 -6.89 17.99
N LEU A 41 11.21 -8.07 17.48
CA LEU A 41 10.54 -8.18 16.17
C LEU A 41 9.20 -7.46 16.14
N SER A 42 8.36 -7.65 17.16
CA SER A 42 7.06 -6.96 17.26
C SER A 42 7.22 -5.44 17.38
N THR A 43 8.26 -4.97 18.07
CA THR A 43 8.59 -3.55 18.17
C THR A 43 8.96 -2.98 16.81
N GLU A 44 9.84 -3.66 16.06
CA GLU A 44 10.23 -3.22 14.72
C GLU A 44 9.06 -3.22 13.72
N VAL A 45 8.23 -4.27 13.73
CA VAL A 45 7.02 -4.33 12.89
C VAL A 45 6.07 -3.18 13.22
N THR A 46 5.89 -2.88 14.51
CA THR A 46 5.05 -1.76 14.95
C THR A 46 5.62 -0.43 14.48
N LEU A 47 6.93 -0.26 14.56
CA LEU A 47 7.61 0.96 14.17
C LEU A 47 7.53 1.19 12.65
N VAL A 48 7.81 0.18 11.84
CA VAL A 48 7.66 0.24 10.37
C VAL A 48 6.21 0.55 9.98
N SER A 49 5.25 -0.12 10.62
CA SER A 49 3.82 0.13 10.39
C SER A 49 3.43 1.57 10.75
N SER A 50 3.91 2.09 11.88
CA SER A 50 3.65 3.46 12.31
C SER A 50 4.22 4.49 11.33
N ARG A 51 5.42 4.25 10.79
CA ARG A 51 6.06 5.13 9.81
C ARG A 51 5.27 5.16 8.51
N ALA A 52 4.96 4.00 7.95
CA ALA A 52 4.15 3.88 6.73
C ALA A 52 2.77 4.53 6.91
N ASN A 53 2.08 4.24 8.02
CA ASN A 53 0.77 4.82 8.33
C ASN A 53 0.82 6.34 8.47
N THR A 54 1.89 6.91 9.01
CA THR A 54 2.04 8.36 9.14
C THR A 54 2.14 9.03 7.77
N ILE A 55 2.92 8.45 6.85
CA ILE A 55 3.03 8.94 5.47
C ILE A 55 1.68 8.81 4.75
N LEU A 56 1.03 7.66 4.85
CA LEU A 56 -0.29 7.43 4.25
C LEU A 56 -1.34 8.41 4.79
N LYS A 57 -1.34 8.66 6.11
CA LYS A 57 -2.25 9.62 6.74
C LYS A 57 -1.98 11.04 6.28
N THR A 58 -0.72 11.37 6.02
CA THR A 58 -0.34 12.69 5.49
C THR A 58 -0.91 12.89 4.08
N TYR A 59 -0.75 11.90 3.20
CA TYR A 59 -1.37 11.93 1.87
C TYR A 59 -2.89 11.91 1.93
N GLU A 60 -3.50 11.21 2.88
CA GLU A 60 -4.94 11.25 3.11
C GLU A 60 -5.40 12.67 3.46
N LEU A 61 -4.69 13.38 4.35
CA LEU A 61 -5.03 14.75 4.72
C LEU A 61 -4.97 15.70 3.53
N PHE A 62 -3.91 15.60 2.71
CA PHE A 62 -3.79 16.38 1.48
C PHE A 62 -4.85 16.01 0.44
N SER A 63 -5.13 14.72 0.29
CA SER A 63 -6.19 14.22 -0.60
C SER A 63 -7.56 14.74 -0.19
N ARG A 64 -7.84 14.83 1.11
CA ARG A 64 -9.09 15.40 1.62
C ARG A 64 -9.16 16.91 1.40
N TYR A 65 -8.03 17.61 1.51
CA TYR A 65 -7.95 19.01 1.13
C TYR A 65 -8.26 19.19 -0.36
N ILE A 66 -7.63 18.41 -1.24
CA ILE A 66 -7.90 18.40 -2.68
C ILE A 66 -9.38 18.12 -2.95
N PHE A 67 -9.96 17.13 -2.28
CA PHE A 67 -11.38 16.83 -2.43
C PHE A 67 -12.26 18.03 -2.06
N SER A 68 -12.02 18.65 -0.91
CA SER A 68 -12.89 19.74 -0.43
C SER A 68 -12.68 21.06 -1.18
N ASP A 69 -11.46 21.36 -1.61
CA ASP A 69 -11.11 22.62 -2.28
C ASP A 69 -11.37 22.55 -3.80
N VAL A 70 -11.04 21.41 -4.43
CA VAL A 70 -11.08 21.24 -5.89
C VAL A 70 -12.37 20.55 -6.33
N VAL A 71 -12.74 19.43 -5.70
CA VAL A 71 -13.85 18.57 -6.17
C VAL A 71 -15.21 19.06 -5.68
N GLU A 72 -15.31 19.55 -4.44
CA GLU A 72 -16.56 20.11 -3.89
C GLU A 72 -16.87 21.52 -4.41
N HIS A 73 -16.03 22.07 -5.30
CA HIS A 73 -16.29 23.35 -5.94
C HIS A 73 -17.62 23.31 -6.73
N PRO A 74 -18.53 24.31 -6.59
CA PRO A 74 -19.86 24.26 -7.19
C PRO A 74 -19.89 23.99 -8.71
N GLY A 75 -18.94 24.56 -9.46
CA GLY A 75 -18.83 24.33 -10.90
C GLY A 75 -18.49 22.87 -11.25
N VAL A 76 -17.67 22.20 -10.44
CA VAL A 76 -17.33 20.78 -10.63
C VAL A 76 -18.55 19.92 -10.33
N LEU A 77 -19.21 20.16 -9.19
CA LEU A 77 -20.39 19.41 -8.79
C LEU A 77 -21.54 19.55 -9.81
N GLU A 78 -21.73 20.75 -10.37
CA GLU A 78 -22.72 21.00 -11.41
C GLU A 78 -22.42 20.21 -12.69
N ILE A 79 -21.16 20.20 -13.15
CA ILE A 79 -20.75 19.45 -14.35
C ILE A 79 -20.97 17.94 -14.14
N ILE A 80 -20.52 17.38 -13.02
CA ILE A 80 -20.70 15.96 -12.70
C ILE A 80 -22.18 15.61 -12.58
N SER A 81 -22.98 16.46 -11.93
CA SER A 81 -24.41 16.24 -11.82
C SER A 81 -25.11 16.23 -13.18
N LYS A 82 -24.74 17.13 -14.11
CA LYS A 82 -25.31 17.16 -15.47
C LYS A 82 -24.91 15.93 -16.28
N ALA A 83 -23.66 15.48 -16.15
CA ALA A 83 -23.13 14.34 -16.89
C ALA A 83 -23.92 13.04 -16.63
N ASN A 84 -24.55 12.91 -15.45
CA ASN A 84 -25.35 11.72 -15.09
C ASN A 84 -26.60 11.50 -15.93
N SER A 85 -27.15 12.55 -16.54
CA SER A 85 -28.35 12.48 -17.39
C SER A 85 -28.08 12.86 -18.85
N ALA A 86 -26.83 13.19 -19.16
CA ALA A 86 -26.39 13.64 -20.48
C ALA A 86 -26.29 12.46 -21.46
N ASP A 87 -26.56 12.73 -22.74
CA ASP A 87 -26.18 11.83 -23.83
C ASP A 87 -24.66 11.87 -24.07
N GLU A 88 -24.14 10.99 -24.92
CA GLU A 88 -22.68 10.92 -25.14
C GLU A 88 -22.08 12.19 -25.75
N GLY A 89 -22.84 12.94 -26.55
CA GLY A 89 -22.37 14.21 -27.12
C GLY A 89 -22.25 15.29 -26.04
N GLU A 90 -23.25 15.38 -25.16
CA GLU A 90 -23.22 16.30 -24.03
C GLU A 90 -22.17 15.90 -22.99
N LYS A 91 -22.01 14.60 -22.68
CA LYS A 91 -20.92 14.11 -21.82
C LYS A 91 -19.54 14.50 -22.35
N GLU A 92 -19.32 14.47 -23.67
CA GLU A 92 -18.06 14.90 -24.27
C GLU A 92 -17.77 16.38 -24.01
N ILE A 93 -18.78 17.24 -24.15
CA ILE A 93 -18.67 18.67 -23.88
C ILE A 93 -18.36 18.91 -22.40
N LEU A 94 -19.13 18.30 -21.50
CA LEU A 94 -18.98 18.40 -20.05
C LEU A 94 -17.61 17.88 -19.58
N ARG A 95 -17.11 16.79 -20.17
CA ARG A 95 -15.79 16.24 -19.87
C ARG A 95 -14.68 17.22 -20.22
N LYS A 96 -14.75 17.86 -21.40
CA LYS A 96 -13.78 18.89 -21.81
C LYS A 96 -13.86 20.14 -20.94
N GLU A 97 -15.07 20.51 -20.52
CA GLU A 97 -15.30 21.62 -19.58
C GLU A 97 -14.65 21.34 -18.23
N LEU A 98 -14.90 20.16 -17.65
CA LEU A 98 -14.30 19.73 -16.39
C LEU A 98 -12.77 19.67 -16.47
N TYR A 99 -12.23 19.13 -17.56
CA TYR A 99 -10.78 19.06 -17.77
C TYR A 99 -10.17 20.47 -17.75
N ARG A 100 -10.72 21.42 -18.52
CA ARG A 100 -10.22 22.80 -18.56
C ARG A 100 -10.36 23.52 -17.23
N LEU A 101 -11.44 23.23 -16.48
CA LEU A 101 -11.68 23.83 -15.18
C LEU A 101 -10.59 23.45 -14.17
N LEU A 102 -10.10 22.21 -14.23
CA LEU A 102 -9.22 21.63 -13.22
C LEU A 102 -7.79 21.34 -13.70
N GLU A 103 -7.43 21.70 -14.94
CA GLU A 103 -6.11 21.39 -15.51
C GLU A 103 -4.98 21.98 -14.65
N ASN A 104 -5.11 23.24 -14.23
CA ASN A 104 -4.12 23.89 -13.37
C ASN A 104 -4.04 23.25 -11.98
N ASP A 105 -5.19 22.87 -11.40
CA ASP A 105 -5.23 22.19 -10.10
C ASP A 105 -4.54 20.83 -10.18
N TYR A 106 -4.79 20.10 -11.28
CA TYR A 106 -4.15 18.81 -11.52
C TYR A 106 -2.64 18.94 -11.75
N GLU A 107 -2.17 19.95 -12.50
CA GLU A 107 -0.75 20.25 -12.63
C GLU A 107 -0.10 20.57 -11.27
N GLU A 108 -0.79 21.30 -10.40
CA GLU A 108 -0.29 21.59 -9.05
C GLU A 108 -0.26 20.32 -8.19
N MET A 109 -1.30 19.48 -8.23
CA MET A 109 -1.35 18.18 -7.56
C MET A 109 -0.15 17.29 -7.93
N GLN A 110 0.23 17.27 -9.21
CA GLN A 110 1.36 16.48 -9.70
C GLN A 110 2.70 16.90 -9.08
N LYS A 111 2.87 18.18 -8.69
CA LYS A 111 4.09 18.65 -8.01
C LYS A 111 4.24 18.04 -6.61
N TYR A 112 3.15 17.56 -6.02
CA TYR A 112 3.13 16.86 -4.72
C TYR A 112 2.96 15.34 -4.87
N ASP A 113 3.34 14.80 -6.03
CA ASP A 113 3.34 13.37 -6.36
C ASP A 113 1.94 12.70 -6.37
N PHE A 114 0.86 13.49 -6.39
CA PHE A 114 -0.48 12.96 -6.70
C PHE A 114 -0.56 12.63 -8.18
N ARG A 115 -0.85 11.37 -8.47
CA ARG A 115 -0.74 10.82 -9.83
C ARG A 115 -2.07 10.71 -10.53
N GLN A 116 -3.14 10.39 -9.80
CA GLN A 116 -4.46 10.20 -10.39
C GLN A 116 -5.44 11.14 -9.73
N LEU A 117 -6.12 11.90 -10.58
CA LEU A 117 -7.42 12.47 -10.33
C LEU A 117 -8.37 11.82 -11.34
N HIS A 118 -9.36 11.09 -10.85
CA HIS A 118 -10.26 10.32 -11.71
C HIS A 118 -11.69 10.44 -11.20
N PHE A 119 -12.55 11.00 -12.05
CA PHE A 119 -13.98 11.13 -11.83
C PHE A 119 -14.71 9.93 -12.41
N GLN A 120 -15.61 9.33 -11.63
CA GLN A 120 -16.52 8.29 -12.08
C GLN A 120 -17.98 8.73 -11.88
N LEU A 121 -18.84 8.46 -12.86
CA LEU A 121 -20.29 8.59 -12.69
C LEU A 121 -20.84 7.41 -11.86
N PRO A 122 -22.10 7.46 -11.40
CA PRO A 122 -22.73 6.36 -10.69
C PRO A 122 -22.63 5.05 -11.46
N MET A 123 -22.54 3.93 -10.74
CA MET A 123 -22.29 2.59 -11.30
C MET A 123 -20.89 2.44 -11.94
N GLY A 124 -19.94 3.31 -11.60
CA GLY A 124 -18.52 3.12 -11.91
C GLY A 124 -18.12 3.41 -13.35
N GLU A 125 -18.91 4.15 -14.12
CA GLU A 125 -18.51 4.64 -15.44
C GLU A 125 -17.36 5.64 -15.31
N SER A 126 -16.25 5.40 -16.00
CA SER A 126 -15.10 6.29 -16.00
C SER A 126 -15.40 7.57 -16.79
N PHE A 127 -15.65 8.69 -16.08
CA PHE A 127 -15.99 9.96 -16.73
C PHE A 127 -14.77 10.69 -17.28
N LEU A 128 -13.76 10.91 -16.43
CA LEU A 128 -12.55 11.65 -16.78
C LEU A 128 -11.36 11.18 -15.95
N ARG A 129 -10.32 10.67 -16.61
CA ARG A 129 -9.02 10.37 -16.03
C ARG A 129 -8.04 11.48 -16.40
N PHE A 130 -7.60 12.29 -15.45
CA PHE A 130 -6.69 13.39 -15.78
C PHE A 130 -5.32 12.91 -16.29
N HIS A 131 -4.86 11.73 -15.85
CA HIS A 131 -3.61 11.13 -16.32
C HIS A 131 -3.70 10.47 -17.70
N SER A 132 -4.90 10.32 -18.26
CA SER A 132 -5.16 9.68 -19.56
C SER A 132 -6.56 10.09 -20.05
N PRO A 133 -6.76 11.37 -20.42
CA PRO A 133 -8.09 11.92 -20.73
C PRO A 133 -8.80 11.26 -21.91
N GLU A 134 -8.05 10.58 -22.77
CA GLU A 134 -8.54 9.77 -23.89
C GLU A 134 -9.21 8.45 -23.47
N ASN A 135 -8.99 7.98 -22.23
CA ASN A 135 -9.56 6.74 -21.70
C ASN A 135 -10.77 7.01 -20.80
N PHE A 136 -11.97 6.94 -21.39
CA PHE A 136 -13.25 7.20 -20.72
C PHE A 136 -14.37 6.26 -21.20
N GLY A 137 -15.50 6.25 -20.48
CA GLY A 137 -16.71 5.49 -20.80
C GLY A 137 -16.66 4.01 -20.43
N ASP A 138 -15.51 3.46 -20.06
CA ASP A 138 -15.41 2.11 -19.55
C ASP A 138 -16.03 1.98 -18.16
N ASN A 139 -16.72 0.86 -17.91
CA ASN A 139 -17.29 0.57 -16.61
C ASN A 139 -16.29 -0.21 -15.76
N LEU A 140 -15.98 0.34 -14.60
CA LEU A 140 -14.99 -0.20 -13.68
C LEU A 140 -15.57 -0.96 -12.49
N TYR A 141 -16.89 -0.95 -12.32
CA TYR A 141 -17.59 -1.43 -11.14
C TYR A 141 -17.25 -2.88 -10.76
N GLU A 142 -17.29 -3.78 -11.75
CA GLU A 142 -17.06 -5.21 -11.55
C GLU A 142 -15.58 -5.57 -11.36
N TYR A 143 -14.66 -4.68 -11.72
CA TYR A 143 -13.23 -4.96 -11.77
C TYR A 143 -12.44 -4.27 -10.66
N ARG A 144 -13.04 -3.29 -9.99
CA ARG A 144 -12.39 -2.38 -9.05
C ARG A 144 -13.17 -2.35 -7.75
N ASP A 145 -12.67 -3.08 -6.75
CA ASP A 145 -13.32 -3.18 -5.44
C ASP A 145 -13.54 -1.81 -4.81
N SER A 146 -12.59 -0.88 -4.97
CA SER A 146 -12.70 0.47 -4.41
C SER A 146 -13.85 1.26 -5.03
N ILE A 147 -14.03 1.18 -6.35
CA ILE A 147 -15.12 1.86 -7.08
C ILE A 147 -16.46 1.24 -6.71
N ARG A 148 -16.53 -0.09 -6.60
CA ARG A 148 -17.74 -0.78 -6.15
C ARG A 148 -18.14 -0.35 -4.74
N ILE A 149 -17.20 -0.44 -3.78
CA ILE A 149 -17.46 -0.10 -2.37
C ILE A 149 -17.90 1.37 -2.21
N VAL A 150 -17.23 2.33 -2.87
CA VAL A 150 -17.62 3.75 -2.74
C VAL A 150 -19.00 4.03 -3.35
N ASN A 151 -19.40 3.30 -4.40
CA ASN A 151 -20.74 3.43 -5.00
C ASN A 151 -21.82 2.74 -4.15
N ASP A 152 -21.57 1.53 -3.67
CA ASP A 152 -22.50 0.74 -2.85
C ASP A 152 -22.74 1.38 -1.47
N GLU A 153 -21.65 1.75 -0.80
CA GLU A 153 -21.69 2.19 0.60
C GLU A 153 -21.73 3.72 0.73
N GLN A 154 -21.48 4.45 -0.36
CA GLN A 154 -21.52 5.91 -0.42
C GLN A 154 -20.72 6.59 0.70
N ARG A 155 -19.58 5.98 1.05
CA ARG A 155 -18.66 6.48 2.08
C ARG A 155 -17.24 6.55 1.56
N TYR A 156 -16.47 7.44 2.18
CA TYR A 156 -15.04 7.50 1.96
C TYR A 156 -14.37 6.16 2.28
N ILE A 157 -13.46 5.75 1.40
CA ILE A 157 -12.57 4.62 1.62
C ILE A 157 -11.16 4.97 1.17
N SER A 158 -10.19 4.25 1.74
CA SER A 158 -8.82 4.29 1.27
C SER A 158 -8.16 2.92 1.36
N GLY A 159 -7.15 2.72 0.53
CA GLY A 159 -6.41 1.47 0.53
C GLY A 159 -5.47 1.33 -0.65
N PHE A 160 -4.57 0.38 -0.51
CA PHE A 160 -3.79 -0.12 -1.63
C PHE A 160 -4.69 -0.95 -2.54
N GLU A 161 -4.54 -0.76 -3.84
CA GLU A 161 -5.17 -1.64 -4.81
C GLU A 161 -4.25 -1.79 -6.04
N GLU A 162 -4.24 -2.96 -6.63
CA GLU A 162 -3.46 -3.23 -7.84
C GLU A 162 -4.30 -2.79 -9.05
N GLY A 163 -3.84 -1.76 -9.76
CA GLY A 163 -4.48 -1.35 -11.01
C GLY A 163 -3.98 -2.21 -12.17
N ARG A 164 -4.70 -2.20 -13.30
CA ARG A 164 -4.22 -2.91 -14.50
C ARG A 164 -2.83 -2.43 -14.92
N VAL A 165 -2.65 -1.11 -15.01
CA VAL A 165 -1.41 -0.49 -15.52
C VAL A 165 -0.48 -0.03 -14.39
N ASN A 166 -1.02 0.31 -13.22
CA ASN A 166 -0.23 0.88 -12.13
C ASN A 166 -0.82 0.53 -10.76
N ASN A 167 0.07 0.19 -9.82
CA ASN A 167 -0.25 0.14 -8.42
C ASN A 167 -0.33 1.55 -7.80
N GLY A 168 -1.04 1.64 -6.68
CA GLY A 168 -1.18 2.90 -5.96
C GLY A 168 -2.03 2.77 -4.70
N TYR A 169 -1.83 3.72 -3.80
CA TYR A 169 -2.69 3.93 -2.65
C TYR A 169 -3.74 4.97 -3.01
N ARG A 170 -5.01 4.60 -2.84
CA ARG A 170 -6.15 5.33 -3.35
C ARG A 170 -6.97 5.91 -2.22
N PHE A 171 -7.49 7.10 -2.44
CA PHE A 171 -8.44 7.79 -1.60
C PHE A 171 -9.69 8.03 -2.44
N MET A 172 -10.75 7.29 -2.14
CA MET A 172 -12.01 7.34 -2.89
C MET A 172 -13.03 8.13 -2.10
N TYR A 173 -13.59 9.17 -2.72
CA TYR A 173 -14.59 10.03 -2.12
C TYR A 173 -15.91 9.89 -2.87
N PRO A 174 -17.04 9.67 -2.16
CA PRO A 174 -18.35 9.82 -2.75
C PRO A 174 -18.62 11.31 -3.02
N VAL A 175 -19.18 11.62 -4.18
CA VAL A 175 -19.52 13.00 -4.56
C VAL A 175 -21.02 13.18 -4.46
N PHE A 176 -21.44 14.24 -3.78
CA PHE A 176 -22.85 14.59 -3.62
C PHE A 176 -23.13 15.97 -4.18
N TYR A 177 -24.29 16.12 -4.82
CA TYR A 177 -24.83 17.42 -5.24
C TYR A 177 -26.29 17.49 -4.83
N ALA A 178 -26.66 18.51 -4.04
CA ALA A 178 -27.99 18.65 -3.45
C ALA A 178 -28.48 17.36 -2.75
N ASP A 179 -27.64 16.80 -1.86
CA ASP A 179 -27.87 15.55 -1.12
C ASP A 179 -28.08 14.29 -1.97
N LYS A 180 -27.83 14.36 -3.28
CA LYS A 180 -27.89 13.23 -4.20
C LYS A 180 -26.48 12.76 -4.54
N PHE A 181 -26.25 11.45 -4.44
CA PHE A 181 -25.02 10.83 -4.94
C PHE A 181 -24.92 11.00 -6.46
N VAL A 182 -23.86 11.67 -6.91
CA VAL A 182 -23.63 11.99 -8.34
C VAL A 182 -22.40 11.31 -8.90
N GLY A 183 -21.72 10.47 -8.13
CA GLY A 183 -20.55 9.72 -8.58
C GLY A 183 -19.48 9.62 -7.49
N SER A 184 -18.27 9.27 -7.90
CA SER A 184 -17.11 9.20 -7.02
C SER A 184 -15.89 9.87 -7.64
N VAL A 185 -14.93 10.23 -6.79
CA VAL A 185 -13.62 10.70 -7.21
C VAL A 185 -12.53 9.88 -6.54
N GLU A 186 -11.56 9.46 -7.35
CA GLU A 186 -10.29 8.91 -6.90
C GLU A 186 -9.23 10.01 -6.90
N VAL A 187 -8.56 10.16 -5.75
CA VAL A 187 -7.27 10.85 -5.64
C VAL A 187 -6.25 9.80 -5.20
N SER A 188 -5.12 9.65 -5.90
CA SER A 188 -4.16 8.59 -5.57
C SER A 188 -2.70 8.98 -5.69
N VAL A 189 -1.87 8.24 -4.95
CA VAL A 189 -0.40 8.31 -4.99
C VAL A 189 0.17 6.94 -5.32
N SER A 190 1.32 6.92 -5.98
CA SER A 190 1.98 5.65 -6.32
C SER A 190 2.69 5.04 -5.11
N MET A 191 2.88 3.72 -5.10
CA MET A 191 3.73 3.10 -4.06
C MET A 191 5.17 3.57 -4.16
N ALA A 192 5.67 3.86 -5.37
CA ALA A 192 6.98 4.48 -5.59
C ALA A 192 7.12 5.79 -4.79
N THR A 193 6.10 6.64 -4.81
CA THR A 193 6.05 7.89 -4.04
C THR A 193 6.16 7.62 -2.54
N ILE A 194 5.37 6.68 -2.02
CA ILE A 194 5.35 6.34 -0.59
C ILE A 194 6.72 5.82 -0.14
N ILE A 195 7.32 4.90 -0.90
CA ILE A 195 8.63 4.33 -0.60
C ILE A 195 9.74 5.39 -0.71
N LYS A 196 9.72 6.24 -1.74
CA LYS A 196 10.66 7.35 -1.89
C LYS A 196 10.62 8.29 -0.67
N THR A 197 9.41 8.65 -0.23
CA THR A 197 9.22 9.50 0.96
C THR A 197 9.71 8.80 2.23
N LEU A 198 9.42 7.50 2.38
CA LEU A 198 9.88 6.71 3.53
C LEU A 198 11.41 6.63 3.59
N SER A 199 12.07 6.31 2.48
CA SER A 199 13.54 6.27 2.39
C SER A 199 14.17 7.64 2.59
N GLY A 200 13.54 8.72 2.13
CA GLY A 200 14.02 10.08 2.38
C GLY A 200 13.95 10.50 3.85
N LEU A 201 12.90 10.09 4.57
CA LEU A 201 12.74 10.38 6.00
C LEU A 201 13.57 9.48 6.90
N TYR A 202 13.86 8.25 6.46
CA TYR A 202 14.61 7.25 7.22
C TYR A 202 15.76 6.67 6.39
N PRO A 203 16.81 7.46 6.08
CA PRO A 203 17.87 7.07 5.15
C PRO A 203 18.78 5.94 5.67
N ASN A 204 18.71 5.60 6.95
CA ASN A 204 19.48 4.49 7.54
C ASN A 204 18.71 3.17 7.54
N ILE A 205 17.60 3.10 6.80
CA ILE A 205 16.71 1.93 6.76
C ILE A 205 16.44 1.58 5.30
N ASP A 206 16.71 0.33 4.96
CA ASP A 206 16.42 -0.21 3.64
C ASP A 206 14.92 -0.51 3.53
N ASN A 207 14.20 0.26 2.72
CA ASN A 207 12.75 0.13 2.59
C ASN A 207 12.35 -0.55 1.28
N TYR A 208 11.96 -1.81 1.33
CA TYR A 208 11.50 -2.55 0.16
C TYR A 208 9.97 -2.61 0.07
N PHE A 209 9.45 -2.59 -1.15
CA PHE A 209 8.04 -2.86 -1.43
C PHE A 209 7.87 -4.20 -2.14
N ILE A 210 7.19 -5.13 -1.48
CA ILE A 210 6.86 -6.45 -2.01
C ILE A 210 5.36 -6.67 -2.03
N ILE A 211 4.87 -7.35 -3.06
CA ILE A 211 3.45 -7.68 -3.24
C ILE A 211 3.32 -9.19 -3.42
N LYS A 212 2.28 -9.80 -2.84
CA LYS A 212 2.00 -11.23 -3.05
C LYS A 212 1.73 -11.52 -4.52
N LYS A 213 2.36 -12.56 -5.09
CA LYS A 213 2.16 -12.97 -6.49
C LYS A 213 0.69 -13.18 -6.83
N SER A 214 -0.03 -13.91 -5.97
CA SER A 214 -1.47 -14.18 -6.12
C SER A 214 -2.37 -12.94 -6.28
N ILE A 215 -1.95 -11.78 -5.75
CA ILE A 215 -2.69 -10.52 -5.93
C ILE A 215 -2.43 -9.96 -7.32
N VAL A 216 -1.17 -9.90 -7.73
CA VAL A 216 -0.74 -9.43 -9.06
C VAL A 216 -1.29 -10.33 -10.16
N ASP A 217 -1.18 -11.65 -10.01
CA ASP A 217 -1.62 -12.62 -11.02
C ASP A 217 -3.14 -12.57 -11.26
N LYS A 218 -3.91 -12.16 -10.24
CA LYS A 218 -5.37 -12.00 -10.34
C LYS A 218 -5.77 -10.69 -11.03
N SER A 219 -5.03 -9.61 -10.81
CA SER A 219 -5.31 -8.28 -11.39
C SER A 219 -4.69 -8.10 -12.78
N ALA A 220 -3.54 -8.72 -13.03
CA ALA A 220 -2.81 -8.72 -14.29
C ALA A 220 -3.41 -9.78 -15.23
N LEU A 221 -4.54 -9.45 -15.84
CA LEU A 221 -4.96 -10.14 -17.07
C LEU A 221 -3.93 -9.81 -18.18
N ASN A 222 -2.86 -10.62 -18.20
CA ASN A 222 -1.85 -10.90 -19.22
C ASN A 222 -0.86 -9.83 -19.74
N ASP A 223 -1.10 -8.53 -19.64
CA ASP A 223 -0.22 -7.56 -20.36
C ASP A 223 0.86 -6.87 -19.51
N ASN A 224 0.90 -7.08 -18.18
CA ASN A 224 1.70 -6.23 -17.26
C ASN A 224 2.64 -6.99 -16.31
N LEU A 225 2.82 -8.31 -16.47
CA LEU A 225 3.76 -9.10 -15.65
C LEU A 225 5.22 -8.69 -15.87
N ASP A 226 5.54 -8.08 -17.01
CA ASP A 226 6.89 -7.60 -17.32
C ASP A 226 7.37 -6.49 -16.38
N TYR A 227 6.47 -5.81 -15.66
CA TYR A 227 6.81 -4.82 -14.64
C TYR A 227 7.21 -5.43 -13.30
N TYR A 228 7.08 -6.75 -13.15
CA TYR A 228 7.31 -7.45 -11.90
C TYR A 228 8.51 -8.40 -12.01
N GLU A 229 9.22 -8.58 -10.89
CA GLU A 229 10.30 -9.57 -10.75
C GLU A 229 10.13 -10.32 -9.43
N THR A 230 10.56 -11.58 -9.37
CA THR A 230 10.42 -12.37 -8.14
C THR A 230 11.26 -11.77 -7.03
N SER A 231 10.70 -11.70 -5.82
CA SER A 231 11.42 -11.18 -4.67
C SER A 231 12.51 -12.15 -4.21
N PHE A 232 13.71 -11.63 -3.96
CA PHE A 232 14.79 -12.41 -3.32
C PHE A 232 14.47 -12.79 -1.86
N PHE A 233 13.47 -12.15 -1.23
CA PHE A 233 13.03 -12.53 0.11
C PHE A 233 12.18 -13.80 0.12
N SER A 234 11.41 -14.05 -0.94
CA SER A 234 10.53 -15.22 -1.07
C SER A 234 9.96 -15.33 -2.49
N GLU A 235 9.88 -16.57 -2.99
CA GLU A 235 9.25 -16.90 -4.27
C GLU A 235 7.74 -16.64 -4.30
N GLU A 236 7.08 -16.38 -3.16
CA GLU A 236 5.65 -16.06 -3.09
C GLU A 236 5.33 -14.58 -3.35
N TYR A 237 6.36 -13.75 -3.52
CA TYR A 237 6.24 -12.31 -3.66
C TYR A 237 6.92 -11.79 -4.94
N TYR A 238 6.42 -10.66 -5.44
CA TYR A 238 7.03 -9.85 -6.49
C TYR A 238 7.55 -8.53 -5.91
N PHE A 239 8.65 -8.05 -6.50
CA PHE A 239 8.97 -6.62 -6.55
C PHE A 239 8.30 -5.99 -7.78
N ASP A 240 7.78 -4.77 -7.62
CA ASP A 240 7.58 -3.87 -8.76
C ASP A 240 8.96 -3.33 -9.17
N LYS A 241 9.38 -3.57 -10.42
CA LYS A 241 10.72 -3.21 -10.91
C LYS A 241 11.01 -1.72 -10.75
N LYS A 242 10.05 -0.85 -11.05
CA LYS A 242 10.24 0.61 -10.98
C LYS A 242 10.36 1.08 -9.53
N VAL A 243 9.56 0.51 -8.62
CA VAL A 243 9.68 0.79 -7.18
C VAL A 243 11.00 0.25 -6.63
N ASN A 244 11.41 -0.93 -7.07
CA ASN A 244 12.65 -1.57 -6.63
C ASN A 244 13.90 -0.81 -7.10
N GLU A 245 13.93 -0.33 -8.34
CA GLU A 245 15.00 0.54 -8.85
C GLU A 245 15.21 1.78 -7.98
N LEU A 246 14.12 2.44 -7.56
CA LEU A 246 14.18 3.60 -6.66
C LEU A 246 14.68 3.22 -5.26
N THR A 247 14.32 2.04 -4.79
CA THR A 247 14.75 1.52 -3.50
C THR A 247 16.25 1.23 -3.49
N LEU A 248 16.75 0.51 -4.50
CA LEU A 248 18.15 0.13 -4.63
C LEU A 248 19.07 1.36 -4.76
N ALA A 249 18.62 2.40 -5.48
CA ALA A 249 19.36 3.65 -5.59
C ALA A 249 19.45 4.43 -4.27
N GLY A 250 18.42 4.34 -3.41
CA GLY A 250 18.34 5.04 -2.13
C GLY A 250 19.13 4.38 -1.00
N ASN A 251 19.28 3.05 -1.03
CA ASN A 251 19.88 2.26 0.06
C ASN A 251 21.42 2.22 0.03
N GLY A 252 22.08 2.85 -0.96
CA GLY A 252 23.54 2.98 -0.98
C GLY A 252 24.33 1.71 -1.38
N LEU A 253 23.63 0.65 -1.80
CA LEU A 253 24.01 -0.63 -2.45
C LEU A 253 23.04 -1.71 -1.88
N LEU A 254 22.58 -2.77 -2.56
CA LEU A 254 23.30 -3.81 -3.27
C LEU A 254 22.31 -4.66 -4.12
N SER A 255 22.73 -5.05 -5.32
CA SER A 255 22.02 -6.00 -6.19
C SER A 255 21.98 -7.43 -5.60
N GLU A 256 21.27 -8.37 -6.24
CA GLU A 256 21.25 -9.82 -5.90
C GLU A 256 22.63 -10.40 -5.51
N GLY A 257 23.71 -9.89 -6.12
CA GLY A 257 25.07 -10.37 -5.92
C GLY A 257 25.62 -10.21 -4.50
N ASP A 258 25.15 -9.22 -3.73
CA ASP A 258 25.73 -8.97 -2.41
C ASP A 258 24.90 -9.56 -1.27
N PHE A 259 23.65 -9.94 -1.53
CA PHE A 259 22.88 -10.80 -0.61
C PHE A 259 23.50 -12.20 -0.50
N GLN A 260 24.11 -12.72 -1.58
CA GLN A 260 24.87 -13.97 -1.54
C GLN A 260 26.16 -13.91 -0.72
N LEU A 261 26.65 -12.71 -0.38
CA LEU A 261 27.82 -12.52 0.49
C LEU A 261 27.46 -12.45 1.98
N ILE A 262 26.17 -12.31 2.32
CA ILE A 262 25.66 -12.12 3.68
C ILE A 262 25.04 -13.42 4.26
N LEU A 263 24.71 -14.40 3.41
CA LEU A 263 24.31 -15.77 3.80
C LEU A 263 25.51 -16.72 3.85
#